data_AF-A0A535VWU7-F1
#
_entry.id   AF-A0A535VWU7-F1
#
_cell.length_a   1.000
_cell.length_b   1.000
_cell.length_c   1.000
_cell.angle_alpha   90.00
_cell.angle_beta   90.00
_cell.angle_gamma   90.00
#
_symmetry.space_group_name_H-M   'P 1'
#
loop_
_entity.id
_entity.type
_entity.pdbx_description
1 polymer ?
#
loop_
_entity_poly.entity_id
_entity_poly.type
_entity_poly.pdbx_seq_one_letter_code
_entity_poly.pdbx_strand_id
1 'polypeptide(L)'
;MLTVDRSVVPGRVLRKGKTGAFRSLVEGEGEPHSVRTDLTGPPGKDVGRHVRSLLTIAHLSDLHVTDVESPARFEFLNQFAGDPRFRELLTMQRPQESLNSHAINAMVQAVNGIEQAPVGGKPVQLVVMTGDAIDNAQMNELANFMALFDGGIVTPSSGGPDSESAQSAAWPNDQAWKPDGGDRFGKEHGFPQLPGLLERASRSFPSHGLTMPWIGCYGNHEELCQGVGLVTPEVAAAMVGWRKPIAVPSGLDANTAVDVFTRTPEAFMTGTIRSVTPDPARLPARLAGFLEAHLRSGSRPTGHGFAPPNRHEGTAGYVYDTTPVRLVCLDTVCRDGGADGRIDAAQLAWLEERLIEVHSSYTDRDGNTARTSNDDRLVVLMSHHPLMTLNNSRAKDAVDPRQLLLLLHRFGNVVLWLNGHVHMNMVQRHPNREGVNVGFWEVTTGSLVDWPCQGRVVEILDAGYGRIGIACTMLDHDGPLEPGEAAAPLELAGLHRLLAANDPLAGAGSPRAGTPADRNVILALPAPFPLRHLHRQ
;
A
#
# COMPACT_ATOMS: atom_id res chain seq x y z
N MET A 1 0.50 14.91 9.23
CA MET A 1 -0.46 16.03 8.94
C MET A 1 -1.77 15.55 8.34
N LEU A 2 -2.93 16.11 8.70
CA LEU A 2 -4.22 15.75 8.05
C LEU A 2 -4.62 16.78 6.99
N THR A 3 -5.16 16.32 5.86
CA THR A 3 -5.43 17.26 4.75
C THR A 3 -6.64 18.17 4.97
N VAL A 4 -7.45 17.90 5.99
CA VAL A 4 -8.56 18.79 6.38
C VAL A 4 -8.07 20.15 6.86
N ASP A 5 -6.85 20.21 7.42
CA ASP A 5 -6.25 21.45 7.91
C ASP A 5 -5.52 22.20 6.79
N ARG A 6 -4.81 21.46 5.93
CA ARG A 6 -4.04 21.99 4.81
C ARG A 6 -3.76 20.92 3.76
N SER A 7 -3.58 21.31 2.51
CA SER A 7 -3.11 20.40 1.45
C SER A 7 -1.66 20.69 1.06
N VAL A 8 -1.06 19.77 0.30
CA VAL A 8 0.26 19.97 -0.30
C VAL A 8 0.09 19.99 -1.82
N VAL A 9 0.51 21.07 -2.45
CA VAL A 9 0.30 21.29 -3.89
C VAL A 9 1.59 21.74 -4.58
N PRO A 10 1.73 21.52 -5.91
CA PRO A 10 2.84 22.05 -6.67
C PRO A 10 2.92 23.58 -6.62
N GLY A 11 4.10 24.09 -6.28
CA GLY A 11 4.40 25.51 -6.19
C GLY A 11 5.11 26.06 -7.43
N ARG A 12 5.99 27.04 -7.19
CA ARG A 12 6.76 27.71 -8.24
C ARG A 12 7.76 26.76 -8.91
N VAL A 13 8.11 27.05 -10.16
CA VAL A 13 9.21 26.36 -10.85
C VAL A 13 10.54 26.75 -10.20
N LEU A 14 11.29 25.75 -9.73
CA LEU A 14 12.64 25.92 -9.18
C LEU A 14 13.70 25.79 -10.28
N ARG A 15 13.51 24.85 -11.21
CA ARG A 15 14.45 24.57 -12.31
C ARG A 15 13.67 24.16 -13.56
N LYS A 16 14.20 24.52 -14.72
CA LYS A 16 13.64 24.11 -16.03
C LYS A 16 14.59 23.09 -16.66
N GLY A 17 14.05 21.93 -17.03
CA GLY A 17 14.69 21.02 -17.97
C GLY A 17 14.23 21.33 -19.41
N LYS A 18 14.65 20.49 -20.36
CA LYS A 18 14.25 20.66 -21.77
C LYS A 18 12.77 20.35 -22.04
N THR A 19 12.21 19.37 -21.35
CA THR A 19 10.86 18.84 -21.61
C THR A 19 9.93 18.97 -20.40
N GLY A 20 10.46 19.19 -19.21
CA GLY A 20 9.69 19.43 -17.99
C GLY A 20 10.31 20.49 -17.08
N ALA A 21 9.63 20.76 -15.97
CA ALA A 21 10.10 21.70 -14.96
C ALA A 21 9.98 21.08 -13.58
N PHE A 22 11.02 21.26 -12.77
CA PHE A 22 11.03 20.85 -11.37
C PHE A 22 10.43 21.97 -10.52
N ARG A 23 9.36 21.67 -9.79
CA ARG A 23 8.58 22.62 -8.98
C ARG A 23 8.79 22.37 -7.50
N SER A 24 8.72 23.44 -6.72
CA SER A 24 8.62 23.34 -5.26
C SER A 24 7.28 22.73 -4.85
N LEU A 25 7.15 22.37 -3.58
CA LEU A 25 5.86 22.12 -2.94
C LEU A 25 5.51 23.32 -2.06
N VAL A 26 4.23 23.63 -1.94
CA VAL A 26 3.72 24.67 -1.06
C VAL A 26 2.48 24.18 -0.33
N GLU A 27 2.18 24.83 0.78
CA GLU A 27 0.93 24.63 1.50
C GLU A 27 -0.23 25.20 0.67
N GLY A 28 -1.26 24.38 0.49
CA GLY A 28 -2.55 24.75 -0.08
C GLY A 28 -3.64 24.75 0.99
N GLU A 29 -4.84 25.21 0.61
CA GLU A 29 -6.01 25.19 1.51
C GLU A 29 -6.36 23.76 1.96
N GLY A 30 -6.91 23.64 3.16
CA GLY A 30 -7.44 22.38 3.67
C GLY A 30 -8.59 21.84 2.82
N GLU A 31 -8.70 20.53 2.75
CA GLU A 31 -9.70 19.79 2.00
C GLU A 31 -10.88 19.43 2.92
N PRO A 32 -12.04 20.11 2.86
CA PRO A 32 -13.18 19.78 3.72
C PRO A 32 -13.78 18.43 3.35
N HIS A 33 -14.37 17.74 4.33
CA HIS A 33 -15.10 16.50 4.05
C HIS A 33 -16.33 16.76 3.18
N SER A 34 -16.45 16.00 2.08
CA SER A 34 -17.69 15.92 1.32
C SER A 34 -18.51 14.68 1.73
N VAL A 35 -19.82 14.83 1.88
CA VAL A 35 -20.69 13.71 2.25
C VAL A 35 -21.13 12.97 0.99
N ARG A 36 -20.86 11.67 0.92
CA ARG A 36 -21.31 10.78 -0.16
C ARG A 36 -22.50 9.97 0.27
N THR A 37 -23.61 10.15 -0.45
CA THR A 37 -24.88 9.48 -0.20
C THR A 37 -25.31 8.57 -1.34
N ASP A 38 -24.38 8.14 -2.18
CA ASP A 38 -24.66 7.34 -3.38
C ASP A 38 -25.42 6.04 -3.10
N LEU A 39 -25.24 5.46 -1.90
CA LEU A 39 -25.89 4.22 -1.46
C LEU A 39 -27.13 4.45 -0.57
N THR A 40 -27.40 5.69 -0.14
CA THR A 40 -28.45 5.98 0.85
C THR A 40 -29.47 7.03 0.43
N GLY A 41 -29.18 7.81 -0.60
CA GLY A 41 -29.91 9.04 -0.89
C GLY A 41 -29.65 10.15 0.15
N PRO A 42 -30.09 11.39 -0.12
CA PRO A 42 -29.75 12.55 0.70
C PRO A 42 -30.12 12.34 2.19
N PRO A 43 -29.30 12.84 3.12
CA PRO A 43 -29.59 12.70 4.54
C PRO A 43 -30.84 13.51 4.90
N GLY A 44 -31.64 13.00 5.84
CA GLY A 44 -32.71 13.79 6.46
C GLY A 44 -32.16 14.93 7.32
N LYS A 45 -33.00 15.90 7.67
CA LYS A 45 -32.61 17.13 8.40
C LYS A 45 -32.00 16.91 9.79
N ASP A 46 -32.06 15.69 10.34
CA ASP A 46 -31.65 15.36 11.71
C ASP A 46 -30.25 14.72 11.82
N VAL A 47 -29.58 14.41 10.70
CA VAL A 47 -28.23 13.80 10.71
C VAL A 47 -27.18 14.81 11.22
N GLY A 48 -26.34 14.41 12.18
CA GLY A 48 -25.14 15.15 12.59
C GLY A 48 -25.15 15.83 13.96
N ARG A 49 -26.17 15.63 14.81
CA ARG A 49 -26.17 16.22 16.18
C ARG A 49 -25.41 15.40 17.23
N HIS A 50 -25.19 14.11 17.01
CA HIS A 50 -24.47 13.23 17.93
C HIS A 50 -23.77 12.12 17.14
N VAL A 51 -22.47 12.28 16.86
CA VAL A 51 -21.65 11.27 16.19
C VAL A 51 -20.79 10.58 17.25
N ARG A 52 -20.73 9.25 17.22
CA ARG A 52 -19.88 8.46 18.12
C ARG A 52 -18.95 7.57 17.30
N SER A 53 -17.65 7.69 17.53
CA SER A 53 -16.67 6.79 16.94
C SER A 53 -16.80 5.37 17.51
N LEU A 54 -16.87 4.39 16.61
CA LEU A 54 -16.85 2.96 16.88
C LEU A 54 -15.43 2.41 16.72
N LEU A 55 -14.72 2.82 15.66
CA LEU A 55 -13.34 2.43 15.42
C LEU A 55 -12.62 3.51 14.60
N THR A 56 -11.41 3.86 15.00
CA THR A 56 -10.53 4.80 14.27
C THR A 56 -9.26 4.08 13.82
N ILE A 57 -9.03 4.04 12.50
CA ILE A 57 -7.94 3.32 11.84
C ILE A 57 -7.03 4.33 11.12
N ALA A 58 -5.71 4.12 11.16
CA ALA A 58 -4.83 4.64 10.13
C ALA A 58 -4.60 3.55 9.09
N HIS A 59 -4.98 3.80 7.85
CA HIS A 59 -4.84 2.90 6.71
C HIS A 59 -3.61 3.31 5.90
N LEU A 60 -2.64 2.41 5.84
CA LEU A 60 -1.43 2.51 5.05
C LEU A 60 -1.40 1.37 4.03
N SER A 61 -0.75 1.60 2.89
CA SER A 61 -0.57 0.58 1.86
C SER A 61 0.66 0.91 1.02
N ASP A 62 1.19 -0.10 0.33
CA ASP A 62 2.17 0.09 -0.74
C ASP A 62 3.33 1.01 -0.27
N LEU A 63 3.98 0.59 0.82
CA LEU A 63 5.14 1.28 1.37
C LEU A 63 6.39 1.00 0.54
N HIS A 64 6.53 -0.21 0.00
CA HIS A 64 7.69 -0.69 -0.76
C HIS A 64 9.02 -0.38 -0.08
N VAL A 65 9.25 -0.85 1.15
CA VAL A 65 10.60 -0.81 1.75
C VAL A 65 11.54 -1.52 0.77
N THR A 66 12.46 -0.74 0.18
CA THR A 66 13.20 -1.13 -1.02
C THR A 66 14.68 -1.26 -0.72
N ASP A 67 15.28 -2.38 -1.13
CA ASP A 67 16.72 -2.51 -1.30
C ASP A 67 17.15 -2.03 -2.69
N VAL A 68 17.54 -0.76 -2.79
CA VAL A 68 17.93 -0.12 -4.06
C VAL A 68 19.22 -0.68 -4.67
N GLU A 69 19.97 -1.49 -3.91
CA GLU A 69 21.25 -2.05 -4.30
C GLU A 69 21.14 -3.52 -4.73
N SER A 70 19.96 -4.13 -4.53
CA SER A 70 19.69 -5.52 -4.89
C SER A 70 20.01 -5.82 -6.37
N PRO A 71 20.64 -6.97 -6.67
CA PRO A 71 20.86 -7.43 -8.04
C PRO A 71 19.58 -7.69 -8.83
N ALA A 72 18.47 -8.02 -8.18
CA ALA A 72 17.20 -8.39 -8.82
C ALA A 72 16.22 -7.21 -8.92
N ARG A 73 16.71 -6.02 -9.29
CA ARG A 73 15.92 -4.78 -9.38
C ARG A 73 15.45 -4.43 -10.79
N PHE A 74 16.13 -4.94 -11.81
CA PHE A 74 15.73 -4.81 -13.23
C PHE A 74 15.47 -3.36 -13.70
N GLU A 75 16.17 -2.38 -13.11
CA GLU A 75 15.90 -0.95 -13.29
C GLU A 75 16.03 -0.51 -14.76
N PHE A 76 16.83 -1.24 -15.56
CA PHE A 76 17.01 -1.00 -16.99
C PHE A 76 15.73 -1.13 -17.81
N LEU A 77 14.66 -1.74 -17.28
CA LEU A 77 13.36 -1.82 -17.96
C LEU A 77 12.67 -0.47 -18.04
N ASN A 78 13.01 0.50 -17.18
CA ASN A 78 12.47 1.86 -17.24
C ASN A 78 12.71 2.57 -18.58
N GLN A 79 13.68 2.12 -19.38
CA GLN A 79 13.84 2.63 -20.76
C GLN A 79 12.63 2.42 -21.67
N PHE A 80 11.73 1.50 -21.31
CA PHE A 80 10.51 1.19 -22.05
C PHE A 80 9.28 1.97 -21.54
N ALA A 81 9.44 3.03 -20.75
CA ALA A 81 8.32 3.83 -20.24
C ALA A 81 7.36 4.38 -21.32
N GLY A 82 7.83 4.55 -22.56
CA GLY A 82 7.00 4.95 -23.70
C GLY A 82 6.30 3.80 -24.43
N ASP A 83 6.54 2.54 -24.05
CA ASP A 83 5.99 1.35 -24.72
C ASP A 83 4.86 0.72 -23.87
N PRO A 84 3.60 0.75 -24.34
CA PRO A 84 2.47 0.24 -23.56
C PRO A 84 2.56 -1.25 -23.26
N ARG A 85 3.37 -2.02 -24.01
CA ARG A 85 3.58 -3.46 -23.77
C ARG A 85 4.32 -3.75 -22.47
N PHE A 86 5.09 -2.79 -21.96
CA PHE A 86 5.85 -2.92 -20.71
C PHE A 86 5.12 -2.34 -19.49
N ARG A 87 3.91 -1.80 -19.65
CA ARG A 87 3.18 -1.09 -18.59
C ARG A 87 3.06 -1.89 -17.29
N GLU A 88 2.87 -3.21 -17.37
CA GLU A 88 2.77 -4.10 -16.19
C GLU A 88 4.10 -4.33 -15.48
N LEU A 89 5.22 -4.06 -16.14
CA LEU A 89 6.56 -4.14 -15.56
C LEU A 89 7.06 -2.78 -15.05
N LEU A 90 6.25 -1.73 -15.11
CA LEU A 90 6.71 -0.38 -14.80
C LEU A 90 5.90 0.24 -13.67
N THR A 91 6.54 0.97 -12.75
CA THR A 91 7.96 1.39 -12.77
C THR A 91 8.86 0.51 -11.91
N MET A 92 10.07 0.18 -12.40
CA MET A 92 11.09 -0.59 -11.66
C MET A 92 12.02 0.30 -10.82
N GLN A 93 12.07 1.59 -11.12
CA GLN A 93 12.95 2.56 -10.45
C GLN A 93 12.23 3.91 -10.32
N ARG A 94 12.29 4.53 -9.13
CA ARG A 94 11.73 5.86 -8.87
C ARG A 94 12.82 6.83 -8.41
N PRO A 95 12.78 8.13 -8.75
CA PRO A 95 13.79 9.10 -8.29
C PRO A 95 13.95 9.15 -6.76
N GLN A 96 12.85 8.98 -6.03
CA GLN A 96 12.80 9.08 -4.56
C GLN A 96 13.10 7.79 -3.80
N GLU A 97 13.28 6.65 -4.46
CA GLU A 97 13.28 5.33 -3.80
C GLU A 97 14.35 5.18 -2.70
N SER A 98 15.55 5.73 -2.88
CA SER A 98 16.62 5.69 -1.87
C SER A 98 16.23 6.42 -0.57
N LEU A 99 15.22 7.29 -0.61
CA LEU A 99 14.75 8.07 0.52
C LEU A 99 13.54 7.43 1.22
N ASN A 100 13.02 6.32 0.69
CA ASN A 100 11.72 5.79 1.06
C ASN A 100 11.63 5.40 2.54
N SER A 101 12.65 4.75 3.11
CA SER A 101 12.66 4.41 4.55
C SER A 101 12.51 5.64 5.46
N HIS A 102 13.04 6.79 5.06
CA HIS A 102 12.89 8.05 5.81
C HIS A 102 11.47 8.59 5.69
N ALA A 103 10.84 8.49 4.51
CA ALA A 103 9.45 8.86 4.30
C ALA A 103 8.50 7.97 5.13
N ILE A 104 8.74 6.67 5.18
CA ILE A 104 7.97 5.73 6.02
C ILE A 104 8.11 6.08 7.49
N ASN A 105 9.34 6.36 7.97
CA ASN A 105 9.54 6.78 9.36
C ASN A 105 8.81 8.10 9.69
N ALA A 106 8.80 9.06 8.75
CA ALA A 106 8.03 10.29 8.90
C ALA A 106 6.50 10.04 8.86
N MET A 107 6.04 9.00 8.16
CA MET A 107 4.63 8.58 8.17
C MET A 107 4.26 7.94 9.51
N VAL A 108 5.13 7.09 10.07
CA VAL A 108 4.96 6.52 11.42
C VAL A 108 4.85 7.63 12.46
N GLN A 109 5.69 8.66 12.38
CA GLN A 109 5.61 9.84 13.26
C GLN A 109 4.29 10.59 13.07
N ALA A 110 3.87 10.81 11.82
CA ALA A 110 2.61 11.47 11.51
C ALA A 110 1.40 10.71 12.07
N VAL A 111 1.38 9.38 11.97
CA VAL A 111 0.33 8.52 12.56
C VAL A 111 0.33 8.62 14.08
N ASN A 112 1.51 8.53 14.71
CA ASN A 112 1.66 8.66 16.16
C ASN A 112 1.19 10.03 16.69
N GLY A 113 1.29 11.08 15.89
CA GLY A 113 0.86 12.44 16.25
C GLY A 113 -0.65 12.67 16.20
N ILE A 114 -1.47 11.70 15.78
CA ILE A 114 -2.93 11.88 15.65
C ILE A 114 -3.60 11.59 17.00
N GLU A 115 -3.73 12.64 17.82
CA GLU A 115 -4.44 12.58 19.11
C GLU A 115 -5.96 12.54 18.96
N GLN A 116 -6.51 13.19 17.92
CA GLN A 116 -7.94 13.26 17.65
C GLN A 116 -8.19 13.18 16.15
N ALA A 117 -8.93 12.16 15.71
CA ALA A 117 -9.37 12.07 14.33
C ALA A 117 -10.47 13.12 14.04
N PRO A 118 -10.53 13.67 12.82
CA PRO A 118 -11.27 14.91 12.54
C PRO A 118 -12.78 14.87 12.78
N VAL A 119 -13.43 13.71 12.63
CA VAL A 119 -14.90 13.64 12.65
C VAL A 119 -15.42 13.07 13.96
N GLY A 120 -14.87 11.95 14.40
CA GLY A 120 -15.27 11.21 15.59
C GLY A 120 -14.48 11.57 16.85
N GLY A 121 -13.39 12.34 16.73
CA GLY A 121 -12.62 12.88 17.85
C GLY A 121 -11.87 11.86 18.71
N LYS A 122 -11.77 10.60 18.27
CA LYS A 122 -11.00 9.55 18.95
C LYS A 122 -9.57 9.47 18.37
N PRO A 123 -8.56 9.09 19.17
CA PRO A 123 -7.23 8.80 18.64
C PRO A 123 -7.27 7.57 17.72
N VAL A 124 -6.24 7.39 16.91
CA VAL A 124 -6.05 6.16 16.13
C VAL A 124 -5.91 4.98 17.09
N GLN A 125 -6.74 3.96 16.90
CA GLN A 125 -6.78 2.77 17.75
C GLN A 125 -6.05 1.58 17.13
N LEU A 126 -5.89 1.57 15.81
CA LEU A 126 -5.32 0.49 15.03
C LEU A 126 -4.71 1.05 13.74
N VAL A 127 -3.55 0.55 13.34
CA VAL A 127 -3.05 0.73 11.97
C VAL A 127 -3.38 -0.52 11.14
N VAL A 128 -3.89 -0.32 9.93
CA VAL A 128 -4.12 -1.39 8.95
C VAL A 128 -3.17 -1.16 7.78
N MET A 129 -2.31 -2.14 7.50
CA MET A 129 -1.36 -2.13 6.39
C MET A 129 -1.83 -3.10 5.30
N THR A 130 -2.34 -2.61 4.16
CA THR A 130 -2.95 -3.48 3.14
C THR A 130 -1.96 -4.08 2.14
N GLY A 131 -0.79 -4.53 2.59
CA GLY A 131 0.20 -5.25 1.77
C GLY A 131 1.14 -4.33 0.98
N ASP A 132 2.12 -4.95 0.33
CA ASP A 132 3.26 -4.28 -0.33
C ASP A 132 4.02 -3.37 0.64
N ALA A 133 4.32 -3.93 1.81
CA ALA A 133 5.20 -3.35 2.79
C ALA A 133 6.66 -3.37 2.33
N ILE A 134 7.07 -4.41 1.60
CA ILE A 134 8.39 -4.53 0.97
C ILE A 134 8.27 -4.50 -0.56
N ASP A 135 9.38 -4.43 -1.30
CA ASP A 135 9.36 -4.23 -2.76
C ASP A 135 9.72 -5.47 -3.57
N ASN A 136 10.64 -6.31 -3.08
CA ASN A 136 11.28 -7.32 -3.89
C ASN A 136 11.36 -8.70 -3.22
N ALA A 137 10.43 -8.96 -2.30
CA ALA A 137 10.32 -10.20 -1.53
C ALA A 137 11.57 -10.56 -0.70
N GLN A 138 12.36 -9.58 -0.26
CA GLN A 138 13.66 -9.83 0.39
C GLN A 138 13.62 -9.71 1.92
N MET A 139 14.42 -10.51 2.63
CA MET A 139 14.47 -10.53 4.09
C MET A 139 15.03 -9.24 4.71
N ASN A 140 15.97 -8.56 4.05
CA ASN A 140 16.51 -7.28 4.51
C ASN A 140 15.46 -6.16 4.43
N GLU A 141 14.67 -6.14 3.37
CA GLU A 141 13.51 -5.24 3.24
C GLU A 141 12.49 -5.51 4.36
N LEU A 142 12.18 -6.79 4.61
CA LEU A 142 11.26 -7.20 5.67
C LEU A 142 11.78 -6.79 7.05
N ALA A 143 13.07 -6.97 7.30
CA ALA A 143 13.69 -6.55 8.56
C ALA A 143 13.58 -5.03 8.77
N ASN A 144 13.80 -4.24 7.73
CA ASN A 144 13.64 -2.78 7.77
C ASN A 144 12.18 -2.37 7.98
N PHE A 145 11.22 -3.04 7.33
CA PHE A 145 9.79 -2.82 7.56
C PHE A 145 9.41 -3.05 9.03
N MET A 146 9.80 -4.20 9.59
CA MET A 146 9.53 -4.49 11.01
C MET A 146 10.21 -3.47 11.94
N ALA A 147 11.44 -3.05 11.67
CA ALA A 147 12.11 -2.00 12.45
C ALA A 147 11.40 -0.64 12.34
N LEU A 148 10.84 -0.29 11.18
CA LEU A 148 10.07 0.94 10.98
C LEU A 148 8.77 0.92 11.81
N PHE A 149 8.05 -0.20 11.82
CA PHE A 149 6.72 -0.30 12.43
C PHE A 149 6.74 -0.70 13.91
N ASP A 150 7.63 -1.59 14.33
CA ASP A 150 7.74 -2.02 15.74
C ASP A 150 8.78 -1.21 16.52
N GLY A 151 9.59 -0.42 15.81
CA GLY A 151 10.74 0.29 16.35
C GLY A 151 12.01 -0.55 16.31
N GLY A 152 13.16 0.13 16.25
CA GLY A 152 14.46 -0.53 16.10
C GLY A 152 15.39 0.27 15.20
N ILE A 153 16.46 -0.38 14.76
CA ILE A 153 17.41 0.23 13.81
C ILE A 153 17.02 -0.17 12.39
N VAL A 154 16.77 0.84 11.57
CA VAL A 154 16.56 0.70 10.14
C VAL A 154 17.91 0.84 9.46
N THR A 155 18.23 -0.06 8.53
CA THR A 155 19.49 -0.07 7.76
C THR A 155 19.16 -0.09 6.28
N PRO A 156 18.99 1.08 5.64
CA PRO A 156 18.59 1.16 4.23
C PRO A 156 19.64 0.61 3.25
N SER A 157 20.93 0.70 3.61
CA SER A 157 22.04 0.16 2.80
C SER A 157 22.08 -1.37 2.80
N SER A 158 22.57 -1.96 1.71
CA SER A 158 22.87 -3.39 1.64
C SER A 158 24.15 -3.64 0.83
N GLY A 159 24.79 -4.79 1.02
CA GLY A 159 26.05 -5.10 0.34
C GLY A 159 27.25 -4.32 0.87
N GLY A 160 27.88 -3.49 0.03
CA GLY A 160 29.18 -2.85 0.28
C GLY A 160 29.09 -1.48 0.97
N PRO A 161 30.24 -0.85 1.29
CA PRO A 161 30.27 0.50 1.87
C PRO A 161 29.95 1.61 0.85
N ASP A 162 30.14 1.34 -0.45
CA ASP A 162 29.85 2.26 -1.53
C ASP A 162 28.46 1.97 -2.10
N SER A 163 27.72 3.01 -2.50
CA SER A 163 26.39 2.80 -3.09
C SER A 163 26.47 2.13 -4.47
N GLU A 164 25.86 0.95 -4.57
CA GLU A 164 25.75 0.10 -5.76
C GLU A 164 24.34 0.15 -6.40
N SER A 165 23.65 1.28 -6.21
CA SER A 165 22.35 1.57 -6.80
C SER A 165 22.45 2.16 -8.21
N ALA A 166 21.35 2.09 -8.97
CA ALA A 166 21.26 2.75 -10.28
C ALA A 166 21.38 4.29 -10.21
N GLN A 167 21.17 4.88 -9.03
CA GLN A 167 21.29 6.32 -8.77
C GLN A 167 22.75 6.76 -8.53
N SER A 168 23.67 5.82 -8.36
CA SER A 168 25.10 6.11 -8.13
C SER A 168 25.75 6.78 -9.35
N ALA A 169 26.63 7.76 -9.11
CA ALA A 169 27.38 8.44 -10.17
C ALA A 169 28.18 7.46 -11.05
N ALA A 170 28.72 6.40 -10.44
CA ALA A 170 29.51 5.37 -11.12
C ALA A 170 28.67 4.38 -11.94
N TRP A 171 27.34 4.44 -11.85
CA TRP A 171 26.46 3.59 -12.65
C TRP A 171 26.47 4.03 -14.11
N PRO A 172 26.59 3.12 -15.10
CA PRO A 172 26.80 3.51 -16.50
C PRO A 172 25.55 4.11 -17.18
N ASN A 173 24.35 3.74 -16.73
CA ASN A 173 23.10 4.19 -17.33
C ASN A 173 22.68 5.57 -16.81
N ASP A 174 21.93 6.32 -17.62
CA ASP A 174 21.42 7.66 -17.30
C ASP A 174 19.88 7.70 -17.08
N GLN A 175 19.28 6.51 -16.93
CA GLN A 175 17.82 6.31 -16.85
C GLN A 175 17.22 6.51 -15.46
N ALA A 176 18.05 6.51 -14.41
CA ALA A 176 17.65 6.86 -13.05
C ALA A 176 18.13 8.27 -12.74
N TRP A 177 17.41 8.99 -11.88
CA TRP A 177 17.92 10.28 -11.37
C TRP A 177 19.15 10.04 -10.51
N LYS A 178 20.22 10.78 -10.80
CA LYS A 178 21.49 10.73 -10.06
C LYS A 178 21.67 12.03 -9.29
N PRO A 179 21.71 12.00 -7.95
CA PRO A 179 21.87 13.23 -7.18
C PRO A 179 23.22 13.92 -7.44
N ASP A 180 24.27 13.20 -7.83
CA ASP A 180 25.55 13.78 -8.23
C ASP A 180 25.55 14.35 -9.68
N GLY A 181 24.48 14.13 -10.43
CA GLY A 181 24.25 14.66 -11.77
C GLY A 181 24.71 13.76 -12.93
N GLY A 182 24.61 14.31 -14.14
CA GLY A 182 25.00 13.62 -15.39
C GLY A 182 23.88 12.80 -16.05
N ASP A 183 22.75 12.60 -15.38
CA ASP A 183 21.61 11.81 -15.81
C ASP A 183 20.60 12.58 -16.69
N ARG A 184 19.54 11.88 -17.12
CA ARG A 184 18.45 12.45 -17.93
C ARG A 184 17.46 13.28 -17.12
N PHE A 185 17.17 12.95 -15.87
CA PHE A 185 16.21 13.70 -15.06
C PHE A 185 16.68 15.14 -14.83
N GLY A 186 17.97 15.34 -14.54
CA GLY A 186 18.56 16.68 -14.44
C GLY A 186 18.41 17.49 -15.73
N LYS A 187 18.70 16.88 -16.89
CA LYS A 187 18.70 17.54 -18.21
C LYS A 187 17.28 17.81 -18.74
N GLU A 188 16.40 16.82 -18.63
CA GLU A 188 15.08 16.81 -19.26
C GLU A 188 14.01 17.42 -18.35
N HIS A 189 14.08 17.18 -17.04
CA HIS A 189 13.04 17.58 -16.08
C HIS A 189 13.52 18.58 -15.03
N GLY A 190 14.83 18.89 -14.97
CA GLY A 190 15.37 19.92 -14.06
C GLY A 190 15.60 19.42 -12.64
N PHE A 191 15.74 18.11 -12.43
CA PHE A 191 15.92 17.54 -11.09
C PHE A 191 17.15 18.07 -10.33
N PRO A 192 17.13 17.94 -8.98
CA PRO A 192 18.24 17.98 -8.06
C PRO A 192 19.65 17.77 -8.58
N GLN A 193 20.62 18.58 -8.16
CA GLN A 193 21.96 18.05 -7.90
C GLN A 193 22.19 18.22 -6.41
N LEU A 194 22.42 17.11 -5.72
CA LEU A 194 22.57 17.00 -4.27
C LEU A 194 23.70 16.00 -3.97
N PRO A 195 24.98 16.36 -4.23
CA PRO A 195 26.09 15.44 -4.00
C PRO A 195 26.11 14.87 -2.59
N GLY A 196 26.50 13.60 -2.48
CA GLY A 196 26.52 12.85 -1.21
C GLY A 196 25.15 12.51 -0.62
N LEU A 197 24.04 12.77 -1.35
CA LEU A 197 22.70 12.41 -0.87
C LEU A 197 22.55 10.91 -0.62
N LEU A 198 23.05 10.05 -1.50
CA LEU A 198 22.94 8.61 -1.34
C LEU A 198 23.63 8.13 -0.06
N GLU A 199 24.81 8.66 0.25
CA GLU A 199 25.51 8.35 1.50
C GLU A 199 24.67 8.75 2.72
N ARG A 200 24.03 9.92 2.69
CA ARG A 200 23.13 10.35 3.79
C ARG A 200 21.89 9.47 3.91
N ALA A 201 21.29 9.11 2.78
CA ALA A 201 20.08 8.30 2.71
C ALA A 201 20.31 6.86 3.20
N SER A 202 21.48 6.30 2.91
CA SER A 202 21.89 4.93 3.26
C SER A 202 22.26 4.73 4.73
N ARG A 203 22.46 5.80 5.51
CA ARG A 203 22.84 5.70 6.93
C ARG A 203 21.74 5.04 7.76
N SER A 204 22.14 4.09 8.60
CA SER A 204 21.22 3.51 9.58
C SER A 204 20.69 4.56 10.55
N PHE A 205 19.43 4.42 10.94
CA PHE A 205 18.76 5.34 11.86
C PHE A 205 17.75 4.61 12.75
N PRO A 206 17.45 5.15 13.95
CA PRO A 206 16.41 4.57 14.80
C PRO A 206 15.01 4.96 14.31
N SER A 207 14.09 3.99 14.30
CA SER A 207 12.65 4.24 14.30
C SER A 207 12.08 4.01 15.70
N HIS A 208 11.14 4.84 16.11
CA HIS A 208 10.40 4.67 17.37
C HIS A 208 9.22 3.70 17.24
N GLY A 209 8.86 3.28 16.02
CA GLY A 209 7.72 2.42 15.77
C GLY A 209 6.37 3.10 15.98
N LEU A 210 5.31 2.37 15.67
CA LEU A 210 3.93 2.74 15.93
C LEU A 210 3.62 2.57 17.42
N THR A 211 2.97 3.57 18.00
CA THR A 211 2.60 3.59 19.42
C THR A 211 1.35 2.75 19.69
N MET A 212 0.50 2.60 18.68
CA MET A 212 -0.71 1.75 18.67
C MET A 212 -0.45 0.40 17.98
N PRO A 213 -1.33 -0.59 18.18
CA PRO A 213 -1.25 -1.86 17.47
C PRO A 213 -1.41 -1.71 15.95
N TRP A 214 -0.84 -2.63 15.19
CA TRP A 214 -1.00 -2.70 13.74
C TRP A 214 -1.22 -4.12 13.25
N ILE A 215 -2.02 -4.27 12.20
CA ILE A 215 -2.27 -5.54 11.50
C ILE A 215 -2.05 -5.37 9.99
N GLY A 216 -1.66 -6.45 9.31
CA GLY A 216 -1.22 -6.39 7.91
C GLY A 216 -1.88 -7.41 6.98
N CYS A 217 -1.89 -7.10 5.68
CA CYS A 217 -2.16 -8.05 4.60
C CYS A 217 -0.83 -8.51 3.96
N TYR A 218 -0.87 -9.64 3.27
CA TYR A 218 0.20 -10.10 2.38
C TYR A 218 -0.09 -9.59 0.97
N GLY A 219 0.86 -8.89 0.33
CA GLY A 219 0.78 -8.31 -1.00
C GLY A 219 1.65 -9.05 -2.02
N ASN A 220 1.54 -8.67 -3.30
CA ASN A 220 2.28 -9.34 -4.37
C ASN A 220 3.79 -9.03 -4.31
N HIS A 221 4.22 -7.89 -3.77
CA HIS A 221 5.64 -7.57 -3.58
C HIS A 221 6.29 -8.34 -2.42
N GLU A 222 5.50 -8.89 -1.48
CA GLU A 222 6.02 -9.84 -0.51
C GLU A 222 6.32 -11.23 -1.11
N GLU A 223 5.62 -11.60 -2.18
CA GLU A 223 5.69 -12.94 -2.81
C GLU A 223 6.59 -12.96 -4.06
N LEU A 224 6.54 -11.92 -4.87
CA LEU A 224 7.11 -11.85 -6.21
C LEU A 224 8.24 -10.84 -6.29
N CYS A 225 9.25 -11.10 -7.10
CA CYS A 225 10.26 -10.10 -7.42
C CYS A 225 9.62 -8.96 -8.24
N GLN A 226 9.84 -7.73 -7.78
CA GLN A 226 9.20 -6.52 -8.31
C GLN A 226 7.66 -6.63 -8.38
N GLY A 227 7.04 -7.43 -7.52
CA GLY A 227 5.59 -7.63 -7.50
C GLY A 227 5.00 -8.36 -8.71
N VAL A 228 5.82 -8.90 -9.61
CA VAL A 228 5.35 -9.51 -10.87
C VAL A 228 6.00 -10.87 -11.15
N GLY A 229 7.33 -10.95 -11.02
CA GLY A 229 8.09 -12.13 -11.43
C GLY A 229 8.19 -13.17 -10.33
N LEU A 230 8.11 -14.45 -10.70
CA LEU A 230 8.36 -15.55 -9.76
C LEU A 230 9.78 -15.47 -9.16
N VAL A 231 9.90 -15.70 -7.86
CA VAL A 231 11.22 -15.85 -7.22
C VAL A 231 11.73 -17.28 -7.43
N THR A 232 12.26 -17.54 -8.63
CA THR A 232 12.89 -18.82 -9.01
C THR A 232 14.18 -19.08 -8.20
N PRO A 233 14.68 -20.33 -8.13
CA PRO A 233 15.97 -20.61 -7.51
C PRO A 233 17.12 -19.76 -8.08
N GLU A 234 17.10 -19.47 -9.38
CA GLU A 234 18.06 -18.64 -10.08
C GLU A 234 17.98 -17.18 -9.64
N VAL A 235 16.78 -16.61 -9.57
CA VAL A 235 16.55 -15.23 -9.07
C VAL A 235 16.93 -15.13 -7.60
N ALA A 236 16.54 -16.11 -6.77
CA ALA A 236 16.92 -16.18 -5.36
C ALA A 236 18.44 -16.20 -5.16
N ALA A 237 19.16 -16.99 -5.97
CA ALA A 237 20.62 -17.03 -5.94
C ALA A 237 21.23 -15.71 -6.39
N ALA A 238 20.60 -15.03 -7.35
CA ALA A 238 21.08 -13.76 -7.86
C ALA A 238 20.85 -12.61 -6.86
N MET A 239 19.74 -12.59 -6.14
CA MET A 239 19.44 -11.59 -5.09
C MET A 239 20.57 -11.47 -4.05
N VAL A 240 21.13 -12.59 -3.61
CA VAL A 240 22.25 -12.60 -2.63
C VAL A 240 23.63 -12.51 -3.27
N GLY A 241 23.70 -12.59 -4.61
CA GLY A 241 24.94 -12.73 -5.36
C GLY A 241 25.58 -11.40 -5.75
N TRP A 242 26.65 -11.49 -6.54
CA TRP A 242 27.44 -10.34 -7.02
C TRP A 242 27.05 -9.87 -8.43
N ARG A 243 26.15 -10.55 -9.13
CA ARG A 243 25.85 -10.29 -10.56
C ARG A 243 24.60 -9.43 -10.70
N LYS A 244 24.76 -8.11 -10.86
CA LYS A 244 23.65 -7.19 -11.14
C LYS A 244 23.53 -6.91 -12.65
N PRO A 245 22.45 -7.33 -13.33
CA PRO A 245 22.21 -6.96 -14.72
C PRO A 245 21.93 -5.46 -14.84
N ILE A 246 22.56 -4.82 -15.83
CA ILE A 246 22.45 -3.38 -16.08
C ILE A 246 21.90 -3.06 -17.46
N ALA A 247 21.54 -4.07 -18.25
CA ALA A 247 20.99 -3.89 -19.58
C ALA A 247 20.03 -5.03 -19.91
N VAL A 248 19.06 -4.72 -20.78
CA VAL A 248 18.15 -5.71 -21.34
C VAL A 248 18.92 -6.80 -22.09
N PRO A 249 18.56 -8.08 -21.92
CA PRO A 249 19.19 -9.17 -22.67
C PRO A 249 18.98 -9.02 -24.19
N SER A 250 19.96 -9.46 -24.97
CA SER A 250 19.86 -9.45 -26.43
C SER A 250 18.71 -10.32 -26.91
N GLY A 251 17.88 -9.82 -27.83
CA GLY A 251 16.81 -10.60 -28.45
C GLY A 251 15.50 -10.65 -27.63
N LEU A 252 15.34 -9.79 -26.61
CA LEU A 252 14.06 -9.66 -25.91
C LEU A 252 12.93 -9.30 -26.91
N ASP A 253 11.91 -10.16 -27.00
CA ASP A 253 10.68 -9.84 -27.71
C ASP A 253 9.74 -9.06 -26.80
N ALA A 254 9.51 -7.79 -27.13
CA ALA A 254 8.64 -6.90 -26.39
C ALA A 254 7.19 -7.38 -26.30
N ASN A 255 6.72 -8.24 -27.23
CA ASN A 255 5.34 -8.74 -27.18
C ASN A 255 5.14 -9.85 -26.14
N THR A 256 6.22 -10.51 -25.73
CA THR A 256 6.20 -11.60 -24.74
C THR A 256 6.94 -11.23 -23.45
N ALA A 257 7.56 -10.04 -23.38
CA ALA A 257 8.41 -9.61 -22.28
C ALA A 257 7.75 -9.72 -20.89
N VAL A 258 6.50 -9.30 -20.74
CA VAL A 258 5.76 -9.40 -19.45
C VAL A 258 5.60 -10.84 -19.01
N ASP A 259 5.20 -11.71 -19.93
CA ASP A 259 4.98 -13.13 -19.68
C ASP A 259 6.30 -13.86 -19.39
N VAL A 260 7.37 -13.54 -20.12
CA VAL A 260 8.73 -14.04 -19.86
C VAL A 260 9.22 -13.56 -18.50
N PHE A 261 9.02 -12.28 -18.13
CA PHE A 261 9.43 -11.76 -16.83
C PHE A 261 8.67 -12.42 -15.69
N THR A 262 7.36 -12.62 -15.89
CA THR A 262 6.50 -13.27 -14.90
C THR A 262 6.99 -14.69 -14.59
N ARG A 263 7.25 -15.49 -15.63
CA ARG A 263 7.52 -16.94 -15.49
C ARG A 263 8.99 -17.29 -15.32
N THR A 264 9.87 -16.50 -15.93
CA THR A 264 11.32 -16.75 -16.01
C THR A 264 12.10 -15.43 -15.86
N PRO A 265 11.97 -14.70 -14.73
CA PRO A 265 12.66 -13.42 -14.56
C PRO A 265 14.19 -13.55 -14.63
N GLU A 266 14.76 -14.74 -14.37
CA GLU A 266 16.18 -15.02 -14.58
C GLU A 266 16.64 -14.79 -16.03
N ALA A 267 15.74 -14.87 -17.03
CA ALA A 267 16.04 -14.53 -18.41
C ALA A 267 16.52 -13.07 -18.56
N PHE A 268 15.97 -12.16 -17.75
CA PHE A 268 16.37 -10.75 -17.71
C PHE A 268 17.70 -10.51 -16.98
N MET A 269 18.24 -11.52 -16.32
CA MET A 269 19.53 -11.45 -15.63
C MET A 269 20.73 -11.82 -16.52
N THR A 270 20.47 -12.17 -17.78
CA THR A 270 21.49 -12.60 -18.76
C THR A 270 22.11 -11.46 -19.56
N GLY A 271 21.63 -10.23 -19.38
CA GLY A 271 22.16 -9.04 -20.03
C GLY A 271 23.57 -8.67 -19.57
N THR A 272 24.04 -7.49 -19.97
CA THR A 272 25.33 -6.96 -19.49
C THR A 272 25.29 -6.87 -17.97
N ILE A 273 26.31 -7.40 -17.30
CA ILE A 273 26.40 -7.41 -15.84
C ILE A 273 27.39 -6.39 -15.31
N ARG A 274 27.13 -5.93 -14.09
CA ARG A 274 28.10 -5.26 -13.23
C ARG A 274 28.30 -6.11 -11.98
N SER A 275 29.54 -6.14 -11.47
CA SER A 275 29.82 -6.73 -10.17
C SER A 275 29.32 -5.80 -9.07
N VAL A 276 28.60 -6.37 -8.12
CA VAL A 276 28.18 -5.72 -6.88
C VAL A 276 28.56 -6.59 -5.69
N THR A 277 28.48 -6.06 -4.49
CA THR A 277 28.81 -6.75 -3.25
C THR A 277 27.67 -7.73 -2.90
N PRO A 278 27.97 -9.03 -2.73
CA PRO A 278 27.03 -10.01 -2.22
C PRO A 278 26.48 -9.62 -0.85
N ASP A 279 25.22 -9.94 -0.60
CA ASP A 279 24.60 -9.74 0.71
C ASP A 279 23.66 -10.91 1.02
N PRO A 280 23.96 -11.74 2.03
CA PRO A 280 23.07 -12.85 2.42
C PRO A 280 21.77 -12.38 3.08
N ALA A 281 21.65 -11.13 3.53
CA ALA A 281 20.41 -10.59 4.09
C ALA A 281 19.31 -10.41 3.02
N ARG A 282 19.69 -10.42 1.73
CA ARG A 282 18.80 -10.33 0.57
C ARG A 282 18.03 -11.60 0.25
N LEU A 283 18.19 -12.67 1.04
CA LEU A 283 17.49 -13.95 0.83
C LEU A 283 15.98 -13.73 0.67
N PRO A 284 15.30 -14.48 -0.22
CA PRO A 284 13.86 -14.37 -0.35
C PRO A 284 13.14 -14.68 0.96
N ALA A 285 12.25 -13.78 1.38
CA ALA A 285 11.46 -13.94 2.59
C ALA A 285 10.48 -15.10 2.45
N ARG A 286 9.74 -15.12 1.34
CA ARG A 286 8.57 -15.99 1.10
C ARG A 286 7.51 -15.82 2.21
N LEU A 287 6.35 -16.45 2.03
CA LEU A 287 5.30 -16.40 3.05
C LEU A 287 5.77 -16.91 4.42
N ALA A 288 6.62 -17.93 4.46
CA ALA A 288 7.13 -18.48 5.72
C ALA A 288 7.98 -17.46 6.51
N GLY A 289 8.90 -16.75 5.86
CA GLY A 289 9.72 -15.72 6.50
C GLY A 289 8.89 -14.51 6.92
N PHE A 290 7.90 -14.14 6.10
CA PHE A 290 6.94 -13.09 6.43
C PHE A 290 6.14 -13.42 7.69
N LEU A 291 5.50 -14.59 7.75
CA LEU A 291 4.74 -15.03 8.92
C LEU A 291 5.63 -15.18 10.17
N GLU A 292 6.85 -15.68 10.01
CA GLU A 292 7.81 -15.77 11.13
C GLU A 292 8.17 -14.39 11.70
N ALA A 293 8.37 -13.38 10.84
CA ALA A 293 8.63 -12.02 11.30
C ALA A 293 7.45 -11.43 12.08
N HIS A 294 6.21 -11.69 11.64
CA HIS A 294 5.01 -11.16 12.29
C HIS A 294 4.68 -11.87 13.61
N LEU A 295 5.00 -13.17 13.73
CA LEU A 295 4.75 -13.99 14.92
C LEU A 295 5.82 -13.84 16.02
N ARG A 296 6.77 -12.90 15.87
CA ARG A 296 7.79 -12.63 16.90
C ARG A 296 7.16 -12.16 18.21
N SER A 297 7.83 -12.50 19.31
CA SER A 297 7.44 -12.03 20.64
C SER A 297 7.48 -10.49 20.71
N GLY A 298 6.45 -9.88 21.31
CA GLY A 298 6.36 -8.42 21.44
C GLY A 298 5.56 -7.73 20.33
N SER A 299 5.12 -8.47 19.31
CA SER A 299 4.15 -8.00 18.32
C SER A 299 2.86 -7.49 18.97
N ARG A 300 2.30 -6.41 18.43
CA ARG A 300 1.09 -5.75 18.94
C ARG A 300 0.07 -5.51 17.80
N PRO A 301 -1.07 -6.23 17.78
CA PRO A 301 -1.39 -7.39 18.61
C PRO A 301 -0.42 -8.54 18.33
N THR A 302 -0.40 -9.58 19.17
CA THR A 302 0.42 -10.77 18.91
C THR A 302 0.16 -11.29 17.50
N GLY A 303 1.22 -11.40 16.69
CA GLY A 303 1.15 -11.87 15.32
C GLY A 303 0.75 -10.82 14.28
N HIS A 304 0.46 -9.57 14.67
CA HIS A 304 0.01 -8.50 13.75
C HIS A 304 -1.14 -8.93 12.84
N GLY A 305 -2.08 -9.70 13.40
CA GLY A 305 -3.23 -10.27 12.69
C GLY A 305 -3.05 -11.75 12.32
N PHE A 306 -1.82 -12.20 12.07
CA PHE A 306 -1.52 -13.59 11.76
C PHE A 306 -1.46 -14.46 13.02
N ALA A 307 -1.72 -15.75 12.86
CA ALA A 307 -1.68 -16.73 13.94
C ALA A 307 -0.88 -17.98 13.52
N PRO A 308 -0.42 -18.83 14.46
CA PRO A 308 0.32 -20.05 14.12
C PRO A 308 -0.35 -20.95 13.05
N PRO A 309 -1.69 -21.12 13.01
CA PRO A 309 -2.35 -21.87 11.94
C PRO A 309 -2.02 -21.37 10.52
N ASN A 310 -1.87 -20.06 10.31
CA ASN A 310 -1.48 -19.48 9.02
C ASN A 310 -0.17 -20.10 8.49
N ARG A 311 0.80 -20.35 9.37
CA ARG A 311 2.07 -20.98 9.01
C ARG A 311 1.92 -22.45 8.63
N HIS A 312 1.05 -23.17 9.33
CA HIS A 312 0.82 -24.59 9.07
C HIS A 312 0.04 -24.83 7.78
N GLU A 313 -0.91 -23.94 7.48
CA GLU A 313 -1.80 -24.03 6.33
C GLU A 313 -1.24 -23.32 5.08
N GLY A 314 -0.23 -22.46 5.24
CA GLY A 314 0.35 -21.69 4.14
C GLY A 314 -0.56 -20.57 3.63
N THR A 315 -1.39 -20.01 4.52
CA THR A 315 -2.41 -19.00 4.19
C THR A 315 -2.11 -17.68 4.88
N ALA A 316 -2.46 -16.55 4.24
CA ALA A 316 -2.37 -15.22 4.85
C ALA A 316 -3.74 -14.62 5.24
N GLY A 317 -4.82 -15.38 5.12
CA GLY A 317 -6.16 -14.95 5.53
C GLY A 317 -6.39 -15.09 7.04
N TYR A 318 -7.05 -14.11 7.67
CA TYR A 318 -7.38 -14.16 9.10
C TYR A 318 -8.57 -13.25 9.44
N VAL A 319 -9.05 -13.37 10.68
CA VAL A 319 -10.04 -12.46 11.27
C VAL A 319 -9.43 -11.78 12.48
N TYR A 320 -9.64 -10.46 12.59
CA TYR A 320 -9.30 -9.68 13.78
C TYR A 320 -10.54 -8.95 14.28
N ASP A 321 -10.83 -9.13 15.56
CA ASP A 321 -12.06 -8.66 16.16
C ASP A 321 -11.79 -7.52 17.14
N THR A 322 -12.48 -6.40 16.93
CA THR A 322 -12.70 -5.38 17.95
C THR A 322 -14.09 -5.58 18.57
N THR A 323 -14.46 -4.81 19.60
CA THR A 323 -15.82 -4.89 20.15
C THR A 323 -16.90 -4.58 19.09
N PRO A 324 -16.83 -3.47 18.34
CA PRO A 324 -17.88 -3.13 17.37
C PRO A 324 -17.69 -3.70 15.97
N VAL A 325 -16.46 -4.04 15.58
CA VAL A 325 -16.08 -4.31 14.19
C VAL A 325 -15.29 -5.60 14.10
N ARG A 326 -15.70 -6.49 13.20
CA ARG A 326 -14.91 -7.60 12.67
C ARG A 326 -14.13 -7.14 11.44
N LEU A 327 -12.82 -7.31 11.48
CA LEU A 327 -11.93 -7.11 10.34
C LEU A 327 -11.57 -8.48 9.74
N VAL A 328 -11.75 -8.65 8.43
CA VAL A 328 -11.45 -9.90 7.72
C VAL A 328 -10.38 -9.64 6.68
N CYS A 329 -9.20 -10.24 6.86
CA CYS A 329 -8.09 -10.17 5.91
C CYS A 329 -8.20 -11.29 4.87
N LEU A 330 -8.22 -10.90 3.60
CA LEU A 330 -8.20 -11.79 2.45
C LEU A 330 -6.78 -11.91 1.90
N ASP A 331 -6.32 -13.14 1.70
CA ASP A 331 -5.11 -13.46 0.94
C ASP A 331 -5.44 -13.41 -0.55
N THR A 332 -5.07 -12.29 -1.20
CA THR A 332 -5.40 -12.05 -2.60
C THR A 332 -4.23 -12.33 -3.55
N VAL A 333 -3.09 -12.79 -3.02
CA VAL A 333 -1.85 -12.90 -3.78
C VAL A 333 -1.88 -14.11 -4.71
N CYS A 334 -1.53 -13.87 -5.99
CA CYS A 334 -1.35 -14.94 -6.96
C CYS A 334 0.10 -15.47 -6.92
N ARG A 335 0.26 -16.70 -6.41
CA ARG A 335 1.56 -17.39 -6.33
C ARG A 335 2.06 -17.89 -7.69
N ASP A 336 1.23 -17.84 -8.73
CA ASP A 336 1.60 -18.18 -10.12
C ASP A 336 2.22 -16.97 -10.87
N GLY A 337 2.43 -15.84 -10.18
CA GLY A 337 3.03 -14.62 -10.73
C GLY A 337 2.01 -13.65 -11.34
N GLY A 338 2.51 -12.48 -11.76
CA GLY A 338 1.71 -11.37 -12.25
C GLY A 338 1.30 -10.41 -11.12
N ALA A 339 1.01 -9.17 -11.49
CA ALA A 339 0.61 -8.14 -10.53
C ALA A 339 -0.81 -8.38 -9.99
N ASP A 340 -1.73 -8.89 -10.81
CA ASP A 340 -3.13 -9.02 -10.41
C ASP A 340 -3.34 -10.11 -9.34
N GLY A 341 -4.40 -9.95 -8.55
CA GLY A 341 -4.76 -10.85 -7.47
C GLY A 341 -5.75 -11.95 -7.88
N ARG A 342 -6.04 -12.83 -6.92
CA ARG A 342 -6.98 -13.94 -7.06
C ARG A 342 -7.68 -14.29 -5.74
N ILE A 343 -8.79 -15.01 -5.83
CA ILE A 343 -9.46 -15.72 -4.72
C ILE A 343 -9.84 -17.12 -5.24
N ASP A 344 -9.65 -18.20 -4.48
CA ASP A 344 -10.23 -19.52 -4.81
C ASP A 344 -11.57 -19.76 -4.12
N ALA A 345 -12.20 -20.88 -4.51
CA ALA A 345 -13.39 -21.42 -3.87
C ALA A 345 -13.19 -21.75 -2.38
N ALA A 346 -11.99 -22.14 -1.95
CA ALA A 346 -11.73 -22.49 -0.55
C ALA A 346 -11.79 -21.24 0.34
N GLN A 347 -11.11 -20.16 -0.05
CA GLN A 347 -11.16 -18.89 0.66
C GLN A 347 -12.54 -18.23 0.54
N LEU A 348 -13.23 -18.39 -0.58
CA LEU A 348 -14.62 -17.91 -0.73
C LEU A 348 -15.55 -18.61 0.27
N ALA A 349 -15.43 -19.92 0.44
CA ALA A 349 -16.20 -20.69 1.41
C ALA A 349 -15.80 -20.32 2.86
N TRP A 350 -14.51 -20.18 3.14
CA TRP A 350 -14.01 -19.71 4.43
C TRP A 350 -14.58 -18.33 4.78
N LEU A 351 -14.59 -17.40 3.83
CA LEU A 351 -15.16 -16.06 4.03
C LEU A 351 -16.64 -16.14 4.37
N GLU A 352 -17.42 -16.99 3.69
CA GLU A 352 -18.84 -17.20 4.01
C GLU A 352 -19.03 -17.58 5.49
N GLU A 353 -18.23 -18.53 5.99
CA GLU A 353 -18.29 -18.95 7.40
C GLU A 353 -17.92 -17.82 8.35
N ARG A 354 -16.83 -17.09 8.08
CA ARG A 354 -16.39 -15.97 8.92
C ARG A 354 -17.41 -14.83 8.96
N LEU A 355 -18.20 -14.65 7.90
CA LEU A 355 -19.31 -13.70 7.87
C LEU A 355 -20.50 -14.22 8.70
N ILE A 356 -20.91 -15.48 8.54
CA ILE A 356 -22.03 -16.08 9.29
C ILE A 356 -21.84 -15.92 10.82
N GLU A 357 -20.62 -16.07 11.31
CA GLU A 357 -20.25 -15.94 12.73
C GLU A 357 -20.63 -14.59 13.38
N VAL A 358 -20.82 -13.52 12.60
CA VAL A 358 -21.17 -12.17 13.10
C VAL A 358 -22.40 -11.57 12.44
N HIS A 359 -23.30 -12.43 11.95
CA HIS A 359 -24.58 -12.04 11.38
C HIS A 359 -25.71 -12.77 12.08
N SER A 360 -26.56 -12.03 12.78
CA SER A 360 -27.82 -12.55 13.34
C SER A 360 -28.82 -12.91 12.23
N SER A 361 -28.69 -12.29 11.06
CA SER A 361 -29.41 -12.66 9.84
C SER A 361 -28.65 -12.29 8.56
N TYR A 362 -28.87 -13.06 7.50
CA TYR A 362 -28.27 -12.84 6.18
C TYR A 362 -29.12 -13.48 5.08
N THR A 363 -28.83 -13.19 3.82
CA THR A 363 -29.48 -13.85 2.67
C THR A 363 -28.76 -15.16 2.34
N ASP A 364 -29.45 -16.29 2.41
CA ASP A 364 -28.87 -17.58 2.02
C ASP A 364 -28.69 -17.70 0.50
N ARG A 365 -28.16 -18.84 0.04
CA ARG A 365 -27.87 -19.08 -1.38
C ARG A 365 -29.14 -19.20 -2.24
N ASP A 366 -30.29 -19.48 -1.61
CA ASP A 366 -31.59 -19.59 -2.27
C ASP A 366 -32.34 -18.24 -2.27
N GLY A 367 -31.73 -17.19 -1.70
CA GLY A 367 -32.33 -15.86 -1.60
C GLY A 367 -33.25 -15.67 -0.40
N ASN A 368 -33.34 -16.64 0.51
CA ASN A 368 -34.18 -16.54 1.71
C ASN A 368 -33.43 -15.86 2.86
N THR A 369 -34.18 -15.33 3.83
CA THR A 369 -33.57 -14.81 5.07
C THR A 369 -33.22 -15.97 6.00
N ALA A 370 -31.92 -16.21 6.18
CA ALA A 370 -31.40 -17.06 7.25
C ALA A 370 -31.31 -16.26 8.56
N ARG A 371 -31.63 -16.89 9.68
CA ARG A 371 -31.47 -16.33 11.04
C ARG A 371 -30.57 -17.23 11.86
N THR A 372 -29.69 -16.62 12.64
CA THR A 372 -28.76 -17.31 13.53
C THR A 372 -28.95 -16.84 14.98
N SER A 373 -28.25 -17.46 15.93
CA SER A 373 -28.13 -16.97 17.30
C SER A 373 -26.88 -16.11 17.52
N ASN A 374 -26.18 -15.71 16.45
CA ASN A 374 -24.95 -14.96 16.53
C ASN A 374 -25.23 -13.48 16.78
N ASP A 375 -24.31 -12.82 17.50
CA ASP A 375 -24.35 -11.37 17.68
C ASP A 375 -23.84 -10.66 16.42
N ASP A 376 -24.45 -9.52 16.11
CA ASP A 376 -24.03 -8.71 14.97
C ASP A 376 -22.76 -7.91 15.27
N ARG A 377 -21.87 -7.83 14.26
CA ARG A 377 -20.79 -6.85 14.21
C ARG A 377 -20.73 -6.22 12.84
N LEU A 378 -20.29 -4.97 12.77
CA LEU A 378 -19.94 -4.37 11.48
C LEU A 378 -18.74 -5.13 10.91
N VAL A 379 -18.73 -5.39 9.60
CA VAL A 379 -17.65 -6.10 8.92
C VAL A 379 -16.89 -5.16 8.00
N VAL A 380 -15.57 -5.15 8.17
CA VAL A 380 -14.60 -4.49 7.30
C VAL A 380 -13.74 -5.56 6.66
N LEU A 381 -13.71 -5.60 5.33
CA LEU A 381 -12.74 -6.42 4.60
C LEU A 381 -11.42 -5.66 4.46
N MET A 382 -10.32 -6.38 4.48
CA MET A 382 -9.01 -5.89 4.07
C MET A 382 -8.37 -6.87 3.10
N SER A 383 -7.75 -6.34 2.06
CA SER A 383 -6.94 -7.11 1.10
C SER A 383 -5.89 -6.21 0.50
N HIS A 384 -4.89 -6.80 -0.14
CA HIS A 384 -3.99 -6.01 -0.97
C HIS A 384 -4.68 -5.54 -2.25
N HIS A 385 -5.21 -6.48 -3.04
CA HIS A 385 -5.83 -6.18 -4.32
C HIS A 385 -7.28 -5.68 -4.15
N PRO A 386 -7.68 -4.57 -4.80
CA PRO A 386 -9.09 -4.19 -4.94
C PRO A 386 -9.84 -5.16 -5.85
N LEU A 387 -11.17 -5.14 -5.79
CA LEU A 387 -12.04 -6.02 -6.59
C LEU A 387 -11.72 -5.97 -8.09
N MET A 388 -11.33 -4.80 -8.61
CA MET A 388 -11.05 -4.61 -10.03
C MET A 388 -9.78 -5.30 -10.54
N THR A 389 -8.85 -5.67 -9.65
CA THR A 389 -7.61 -6.38 -9.99
C THR A 389 -7.59 -7.83 -9.49
N LEU A 390 -8.74 -8.38 -9.07
CA LEU A 390 -8.87 -9.81 -8.74
C LEU A 390 -9.07 -10.69 -9.97
N ASN A 391 -8.38 -10.42 -11.07
CA ASN A 391 -8.64 -11.03 -12.38
C ASN A 391 -7.42 -11.76 -12.95
N ASN A 392 -6.49 -12.19 -12.09
CA ASN A 392 -5.28 -12.87 -12.54
C ASN A 392 -5.60 -14.18 -13.27
N SER A 393 -5.44 -14.15 -14.59
CA SER A 393 -5.74 -15.25 -15.50
C SER A 393 -4.77 -16.43 -15.41
N ARG A 394 -3.68 -16.32 -14.64
CA ARG A 394 -2.69 -17.39 -14.46
C ARG A 394 -3.16 -18.43 -13.46
N ALA A 395 -3.94 -17.99 -12.47
CA ALA A 395 -4.55 -18.84 -11.46
C ALA A 395 -5.72 -19.65 -12.05
N LYS A 396 -5.52 -20.95 -12.23
CA LYS A 396 -6.54 -21.84 -12.81
C LYS A 396 -7.71 -22.14 -11.87
N ASP A 397 -7.50 -21.97 -10.58
CA ASP A 397 -8.44 -22.23 -9.49
C ASP A 397 -9.14 -20.94 -8.99
N ALA A 398 -8.87 -19.80 -9.62
CA ALA A 398 -9.50 -18.54 -9.27
C ALA A 398 -11.01 -18.58 -9.57
N VAL A 399 -11.81 -18.10 -8.62
CA VAL A 399 -13.23 -17.84 -8.86
C VAL A 399 -13.40 -16.53 -9.61
N ASP A 400 -14.51 -16.41 -10.35
CA ASP A 400 -14.90 -15.14 -10.93
C ASP A 400 -15.13 -14.10 -9.81
N PRO A 401 -14.51 -12.89 -9.85
CA PRO A 401 -14.71 -11.84 -8.85
C PRO A 401 -16.17 -11.47 -8.60
N ARG A 402 -17.05 -11.69 -9.59
CA ARG A 402 -18.50 -11.52 -9.43
C ARG A 402 -19.08 -12.45 -8.37
N GLN A 403 -18.53 -13.65 -8.19
CA GLN A 403 -18.96 -14.57 -7.13
C GLN A 403 -18.61 -14.04 -5.75
N LEU A 404 -17.44 -13.41 -5.58
CA LEU A 404 -17.09 -12.71 -4.35
C LEU A 404 -18.06 -11.57 -4.06
N LEU A 405 -18.33 -10.71 -5.05
CA LEU A 405 -19.27 -9.60 -4.89
C LEU A 405 -20.68 -10.09 -4.51
N LEU A 406 -21.19 -11.12 -5.20
CA LEU A 406 -22.48 -11.75 -4.90
C LEU A 406 -22.53 -12.36 -3.50
N LEU A 407 -21.43 -12.99 -3.05
CA LEU A 407 -21.31 -13.47 -1.68
C LEU A 407 -21.41 -12.30 -0.69
N LEU A 408 -20.64 -11.23 -0.88
CA LEU A 408 -20.65 -10.07 0.03
C LEU A 408 -22.02 -9.40 0.10
N HIS A 409 -22.75 -9.29 -1.02
CA HIS A 409 -24.10 -8.73 -1.08
C HIS A 409 -25.14 -9.51 -0.26
N ARG A 410 -24.88 -10.78 0.08
CA ARG A 410 -25.74 -11.56 0.97
C ARG A 410 -25.64 -11.14 2.44
N PHE A 411 -24.57 -10.47 2.82
CA PHE A 411 -24.20 -10.17 4.21
C PHE A 411 -24.29 -8.67 4.47
N GLY A 412 -25.42 -8.22 5.02
CA GLY A 412 -25.71 -6.80 5.22
C GLY A 412 -24.78 -6.08 6.21
N ASN A 413 -24.04 -6.80 7.05
CA ASN A 413 -23.10 -6.18 7.99
C ASN A 413 -21.75 -5.85 7.33
N VAL A 414 -21.50 -6.27 6.08
CA VAL A 414 -20.34 -5.82 5.29
C VAL A 414 -20.57 -4.37 4.88
N VAL A 415 -19.77 -3.45 5.42
CA VAL A 415 -19.96 -2.00 5.22
C VAL A 415 -18.78 -1.32 4.54
N LEU A 416 -17.59 -1.92 4.62
CA LEU A 416 -16.36 -1.35 4.12
C LEU A 416 -15.40 -2.43 3.62
N TRP A 417 -14.64 -2.13 2.57
CA TRP A 417 -13.49 -2.90 2.11
C TRP A 417 -12.30 -1.94 1.93
N LEU A 418 -11.22 -2.15 2.68
CA LEU A 418 -9.96 -1.40 2.59
C LEU A 418 -8.93 -2.15 1.73
N ASN A 419 -8.25 -1.48 0.80
CA ASN A 419 -7.20 -2.07 -0.04
C ASN A 419 -6.18 -1.05 -0.60
N GLY A 420 -5.22 -1.53 -1.40
CA GLY A 420 -4.13 -0.77 -2.02
C GLY A 420 -3.87 -1.18 -3.48
N HIS A 421 -2.64 -1.57 -3.79
CA HIS A 421 -2.17 -2.19 -5.04
C HIS A 421 -2.12 -1.27 -6.28
N VAL A 422 -3.15 -0.45 -6.51
CA VAL A 422 -3.24 0.40 -7.71
C VAL A 422 -2.57 1.77 -7.52
N HIS A 423 -1.93 2.00 -6.37
CA HIS A 423 -1.22 3.23 -5.98
C HIS A 423 -2.06 4.51 -6.14
N MET A 424 -3.39 4.41 -6.08
CA MET A 424 -4.30 5.55 -6.31
C MET A 424 -5.30 5.65 -5.16
N ASN A 425 -5.54 6.88 -4.68
CA ASN A 425 -6.66 7.12 -3.78
C ASN A 425 -7.98 7.02 -4.56
N MET A 426 -8.84 6.10 -4.14
CA MET A 426 -10.09 5.81 -4.85
C MET A 426 -11.18 5.37 -3.87
N VAL A 427 -12.42 5.82 -4.09
CA VAL A 427 -13.59 5.39 -3.32
C VAL A 427 -14.70 4.94 -4.25
N GLN A 428 -14.96 3.63 -4.23
CA GLN A 428 -15.95 2.97 -5.05
C GLN A 428 -17.15 2.54 -4.23
N ARG A 429 -18.32 2.51 -4.89
CA ARG A 429 -19.56 2.00 -4.32
C ARG A 429 -19.91 0.65 -4.95
N HIS A 430 -20.35 -0.29 -4.13
CA HIS A 430 -20.78 -1.61 -4.57
C HIS A 430 -22.26 -1.84 -4.23
N PRO A 431 -23.19 -1.20 -4.96
CA PRO A 431 -24.60 -1.25 -4.63
C PRO A 431 -25.18 -2.65 -4.83
N ASN A 432 -25.96 -3.11 -3.85
CA ASN A 432 -26.77 -4.31 -3.99
C ASN A 432 -28.14 -3.92 -4.57
N ARG A 433 -28.29 -4.02 -5.89
CA ARG A 433 -29.51 -3.55 -6.60
C ARG A 433 -30.69 -4.51 -6.50
N GLU A 434 -30.40 -5.77 -6.19
CA GLU A 434 -31.38 -6.87 -6.23
C GLU A 434 -31.71 -7.39 -4.82
N GLY A 435 -30.94 -6.99 -3.80
CA GLY A 435 -31.11 -7.43 -2.42
C GLY A 435 -31.75 -6.40 -1.49
N VAL A 436 -31.85 -6.78 -0.23
CA VAL A 436 -32.50 -6.00 0.83
C VAL A 436 -31.60 -4.96 1.51
N ASN A 437 -30.27 -5.13 1.41
CA ASN A 437 -29.29 -4.14 1.88
C ASN A 437 -28.86 -3.24 0.72
N VAL A 438 -28.21 -2.13 1.04
CA VAL A 438 -27.78 -1.14 0.02
C VAL A 438 -26.44 -1.47 -0.64
N GLY A 439 -25.72 -2.49 -0.16
CA GLY A 439 -24.32 -2.74 -0.51
C GLY A 439 -23.32 -2.04 0.41
N PHE A 440 -22.09 -1.87 -0.05
CA PHE A 440 -20.96 -1.40 0.77
C PHE A 440 -20.01 -0.47 0.00
N TRP A 441 -19.07 0.15 0.72
CA TRP A 441 -18.03 1.00 0.17
C TRP A 441 -16.69 0.27 0.06
N GLU A 442 -15.97 0.47 -1.03
CA GLU A 442 -14.58 0.04 -1.18
C GLU A 442 -13.69 1.28 -1.24
N VAL A 443 -12.63 1.29 -0.41
CA VAL A 443 -11.71 2.41 -0.24
C VAL A 443 -10.29 1.91 -0.50
N THR A 444 -9.72 2.41 -1.58
CA THR A 444 -8.32 2.19 -1.94
C THR A 444 -7.49 3.38 -1.45
N THR A 445 -6.44 3.09 -0.70
CA THR A 445 -5.46 4.10 -0.28
C THR A 445 -4.26 4.07 -1.22
N GLY A 446 -3.78 5.26 -1.60
CA GLY A 446 -2.61 5.41 -2.47
C GLY A 446 -1.33 4.87 -1.82
N SER A 447 -0.27 4.78 -2.61
CA SER A 447 1.03 4.31 -2.12
C SER A 447 1.82 5.43 -1.45
N LEU A 448 2.78 5.04 -0.62
CA LEU A 448 3.75 6.01 -0.11
C LEU A 448 4.81 6.34 -1.18
N VAL A 449 5.09 5.43 -2.11
CA VAL A 449 6.17 5.60 -3.09
C VAL A 449 5.83 6.48 -4.29
N ASP A 450 4.55 6.69 -4.60
CA ASP A 450 4.10 7.59 -5.67
C ASP A 450 3.39 8.82 -5.09
N TRP A 451 3.36 9.92 -5.84
CA TRP A 451 2.62 11.10 -5.42
C TRP A 451 1.14 10.74 -5.18
N PRO A 452 0.53 11.16 -4.06
CA PRO A 452 0.96 12.19 -3.11
C PRO A 452 1.75 11.71 -1.88
N CYS A 453 2.15 10.45 -1.81
CA CYS A 453 2.83 9.86 -0.66
C CYS A 453 1.99 9.93 0.63
N GLN A 454 0.74 9.47 0.56
CA GLN A 454 -0.26 9.66 1.61
C GLN A 454 -0.77 8.33 2.18
N GLY A 455 -1.10 8.35 3.48
CA GLY A 455 -1.98 7.39 4.11
C GLY A 455 -3.39 7.97 4.27
N ARG A 456 -4.25 7.27 5.02
CA ARG A 456 -5.62 7.71 5.29
C ARG A 456 -6.02 7.43 6.73
N VAL A 457 -6.68 8.36 7.41
CA VAL A 457 -7.45 8.09 8.63
C VAL A 457 -8.86 7.67 8.24
N VAL A 458 -9.32 6.53 8.76
CA VAL A 458 -10.65 5.98 8.53
C VAL A 458 -11.38 5.86 9.86
N GLU A 459 -12.50 6.55 10.00
CA GLU A 459 -13.33 6.55 11.20
C GLU A 459 -14.67 5.89 10.89
N ILE A 460 -14.99 4.82 11.59
CA ILE A 460 -16.30 4.16 11.53
C ILE A 460 -17.14 4.73 12.66
N LEU A 461 -18.28 5.33 12.31
CA LEU A 461 -19.06 6.18 13.19
C LEU A 461 -20.51 5.68 13.28
N ASP A 462 -21.07 5.65 14.49
CA ASP A 462 -22.52 5.74 14.66
C ASP A 462 -22.92 7.19 14.41
N ALA A 463 -23.64 7.42 13.31
CA ALA A 463 -24.09 8.76 12.87
C ALA A 463 -25.48 9.11 13.43
N GLY A 464 -26.05 8.25 14.29
CA GLY A 464 -27.39 8.37 14.82
C GLY A 464 -28.47 8.02 13.80
N TYR A 465 -29.73 7.97 14.27
CA TYR A 465 -30.91 7.78 13.43
C TYR A 465 -30.84 6.56 12.49
N GLY A 466 -30.21 5.47 12.95
CA GLY A 466 -30.07 4.23 12.18
C GLY A 466 -29.13 4.36 10.98
N ARG A 467 -28.07 5.18 11.09
CA ARG A 467 -27.05 5.35 10.05
C ARG A 467 -25.66 5.14 10.62
N ILE A 468 -24.75 4.66 9.77
CA ILE A 468 -23.31 4.74 9.99
C ILE A 468 -22.69 5.76 9.04
N GLY A 469 -21.62 6.39 9.50
CA GLY A 469 -20.73 7.19 8.67
C GLY A 469 -19.35 6.58 8.66
N ILE A 470 -18.72 6.50 7.48
CA ILE A 470 -17.30 6.14 7.35
C ILE A 470 -16.58 7.40 6.89
N ALA A 471 -15.88 8.07 7.79
CA ALA A 471 -15.10 9.25 7.46
C ALA A 471 -13.70 8.82 7.00
N CYS A 472 -13.28 9.31 5.85
CA CYS A 472 -11.95 9.15 5.30
C CYS A 472 -11.28 10.52 5.29
N THR A 473 -10.06 10.61 5.81
CA THR A 473 -9.23 11.83 5.75
C THR A 473 -7.84 11.47 5.28
N MET A 474 -7.29 12.16 4.28
CA MET A 474 -5.92 11.92 3.83
C MET A 474 -4.91 12.36 4.91
N LEU A 475 -3.81 11.62 5.01
CA LEU A 475 -2.72 11.82 5.96
C LEU A 475 -1.41 11.97 5.18
N ASP A 476 -0.77 13.13 5.31
CA ASP A 476 0.61 13.35 4.86
C ASP A 476 1.61 12.93 5.95
N HIS A 477 2.76 12.40 5.56
CA HIS A 477 3.90 12.25 6.48
C HIS A 477 4.45 13.62 6.95
N ASP A 478 5.27 13.68 7.99
CA ASP A 478 5.69 14.95 8.59
C ASP A 478 6.96 15.58 7.96
N GLY A 479 7.35 15.11 6.77
CA GLY A 479 8.49 15.69 6.04
C GLY A 479 8.22 17.16 5.64
N PRO A 480 9.21 18.08 5.76
CA PRO A 480 9.03 19.48 5.44
C PRO A 480 8.87 19.70 3.93
N LEU A 481 8.11 20.73 3.54
CA LEU A 481 7.90 21.09 2.14
C LEU A 481 9.15 21.71 1.48
N GLU A 482 10.04 22.27 2.30
CA GLU A 482 11.34 22.82 1.90
C GLU A 482 12.47 22.04 2.58
N PRO A 483 12.91 20.90 2.01
CA PRO A 483 13.86 20.00 2.66
C PRO A 483 15.32 20.47 2.63
N GLY A 484 15.61 21.67 2.12
CA GLY A 484 16.98 22.18 2.02
C GLY A 484 17.93 21.22 1.30
N GLU A 485 19.04 20.88 1.93
CA GLU A 485 20.04 19.93 1.42
C GLU A 485 19.76 18.47 1.83
N ALA A 486 18.66 18.22 2.54
CA ALA A 486 18.32 16.92 3.12
C ALA A 486 19.46 16.34 3.96
N ALA A 487 19.84 17.05 5.02
CA ALA A 487 20.90 16.68 5.94
C ALA A 487 20.40 15.82 7.11
N ALA A 488 19.13 15.98 7.49
CA ALA A 488 18.47 15.23 8.56
C ALA A 488 17.43 14.22 8.03
N PRO A 489 17.08 13.16 8.79
CA PRO A 489 16.08 12.16 8.39
C PRO A 489 14.73 12.74 7.97
N LEU A 490 14.21 13.73 8.70
CA LEU A 490 12.93 14.34 8.36
C LEU A 490 13.01 15.14 7.06
N GLU A 491 14.14 15.79 6.79
CA GLU A 491 14.39 16.50 5.53
C GLU A 491 14.54 15.52 4.35
N LEU A 492 15.14 14.35 4.55
CA LEU A 492 15.18 13.26 3.57
C LEU A 492 13.75 12.80 3.21
N ALA A 493 12.85 12.72 4.19
CA ALA A 493 11.44 12.46 3.94
C ALA A 493 10.76 13.60 3.14
N GLY A 494 11.06 14.86 3.45
CA GLY A 494 10.56 16.01 2.67
C GLY A 494 11.03 15.98 1.22
N LEU A 495 12.30 15.64 0.99
CA LEU A 495 12.89 15.48 -0.33
C LEU A 495 12.25 14.31 -1.09
N HIS A 496 11.95 13.19 -0.42
CA HIS A 496 11.21 12.08 -1.01
C HIS A 496 9.91 12.56 -1.67
N ARG A 497 9.06 13.30 -0.93
CA ARG A 497 7.79 13.82 -1.47
C ARG A 497 8.02 14.81 -2.60
N LEU A 498 9.01 15.70 -2.46
CA LEU A 498 9.34 16.69 -3.48
C LEU A 498 9.75 16.03 -4.81
N LEU A 499 10.55 14.96 -4.75
CA LEU A 499 10.95 14.18 -5.92
C LEU A 499 9.76 13.41 -6.50
N ALA A 500 8.96 12.75 -5.66
CA ALA A 500 7.75 12.04 -6.09
C ALA A 500 6.77 12.98 -6.82
N ALA A 501 6.54 14.18 -6.30
CA ALA A 501 5.69 15.19 -6.94
C ALA A 501 6.15 15.60 -8.35
N ASN A 502 7.46 15.50 -8.60
CA ASN A 502 8.09 15.89 -9.85
C ASN A 502 8.42 14.70 -10.75
N ASP A 503 8.05 13.48 -10.36
CA ASP A 503 8.21 12.30 -11.19
C ASP A 503 7.42 12.46 -12.52
N PRO A 504 8.05 12.24 -13.68
CA PRO A 504 7.41 12.48 -14.97
C PRO A 504 6.30 11.47 -15.31
N LEU A 505 6.25 10.31 -14.64
CA LEU A 505 5.25 9.26 -14.88
C LEU A 505 4.12 9.29 -13.84
N ALA A 506 4.48 9.36 -12.55
CA ALA A 506 3.58 9.21 -11.43
C ALA A 506 3.52 10.44 -10.51
N GLY A 507 4.06 11.59 -10.94
CA GLY A 507 4.07 12.81 -10.13
C GLY A 507 2.73 13.55 -10.05
N ALA A 508 2.78 14.82 -9.69
CA ALA A 508 1.59 15.62 -9.33
C ALA A 508 0.59 15.86 -10.48
N GLY A 509 0.99 15.60 -11.73
CA GLY A 509 0.10 15.62 -12.88
C GLY A 509 -0.63 14.30 -13.15
N SER A 510 -0.32 13.24 -12.39
CA SER A 510 -0.94 11.92 -12.54
C SER A 510 -2.26 11.82 -11.76
N PRO A 511 -3.13 10.83 -12.07
CA PRO A 511 -4.39 10.64 -11.36
C PRO A 511 -4.24 10.00 -9.96
N ARG A 512 -3.02 9.67 -9.52
CA ARG A 512 -2.73 8.89 -8.29
C ARG A 512 -3.29 9.54 -7.01
N ALA A 513 -3.37 10.87 -6.97
CA ALA A 513 -3.95 11.60 -5.84
C ALA A 513 -5.45 11.37 -5.62
N GLY A 514 -6.14 10.81 -6.62
CA GLY A 514 -7.60 10.67 -6.64
C GLY A 514 -8.31 11.99 -6.91
N THR A 515 -9.63 11.94 -6.97
CA THR A 515 -10.49 13.13 -7.06
C THR A 515 -10.91 13.59 -5.66
N PRO A 516 -11.52 14.79 -5.50
CA PRO A 516 -12.11 15.18 -4.22
C PRO A 516 -13.11 14.17 -3.64
N ALA A 517 -13.77 13.35 -4.48
CA ALA A 517 -14.71 12.31 -4.06
C ALA A 517 -14.03 11.02 -3.55
N ASP A 518 -12.70 10.96 -3.61
CA ASP A 518 -11.87 9.83 -3.17
C ASP A 518 -11.03 10.14 -1.93
N ARG A 519 -10.90 11.43 -1.60
CA ARG A 519 -10.01 11.98 -0.57
C ARG A 519 -10.75 12.14 0.77
N ASN A 520 -11.06 13.39 1.14
CA ASN A 520 -11.75 13.70 2.39
C ASN A 520 -13.26 13.57 2.21
N VAL A 521 -13.80 12.43 2.63
CA VAL A 521 -15.20 12.05 2.39
C VAL A 521 -15.84 11.42 3.62
N ILE A 522 -17.14 11.61 3.79
CA ILE A 522 -17.96 10.86 4.75
C ILE A 522 -18.93 9.99 3.95
N LEU A 523 -18.74 8.68 4.03
CA LEU A 523 -19.51 7.68 3.28
C LEU A 523 -20.69 7.22 4.13
N ALA A 524 -21.91 7.51 3.68
CA ALA A 524 -23.12 7.22 4.43
C ALA A 524 -23.71 5.84 4.06
N LEU A 525 -24.09 5.08 5.08
CA LEU A 525 -24.83 3.82 4.95
C LEU A 525 -25.97 3.76 5.98
N PRO A 526 -27.06 3.03 5.72
CA PRO A 526 -27.99 2.67 6.79
C PRO A 526 -27.27 1.72 7.74
N ALA A 527 -27.56 1.82 9.04
CA ALA A 527 -27.07 0.85 10.00
C ALA A 527 -27.74 -0.50 9.70
N PRO A 528 -26.98 -1.60 9.51
CA PRO A 528 -27.55 -2.90 9.17
C PRO A 528 -28.34 -3.53 10.33
N PHE A 529 -28.12 -3.04 11.55
CA PHE A 529 -28.79 -3.45 12.78
C PHE A 529 -28.72 -2.31 13.84
N PRO A 530 -29.48 -2.37 14.95
CA PRO A 530 -29.43 -1.33 15.99
C PRO A 530 -28.07 -1.26 16.70
N LEU A 531 -27.29 -0.20 16.48
CA LEU A 531 -25.90 -0.04 16.97
C LEU A 531 -25.74 0.12 18.49
N ARG A 532 -26.84 0.39 19.22
CA ARG A 532 -26.84 0.64 20.68
C ARG A 532 -26.14 -0.42 21.53
N HIS A 533 -26.02 -1.65 21.05
CA HIS A 533 -25.35 -2.73 21.78
C HIS A 533 -23.83 -2.69 21.62
N LEU A 534 -23.32 -2.12 20.51
CA LEU A 534 -21.89 -1.88 20.27
C LEU A 534 -21.32 -0.77 21.17
N HIS A 535 -22.19 -0.04 21.87
CA HIS A 535 -21.85 1.06 22.77
C HIS A 535 -21.47 0.65 24.18
N ARG A 536 -21.64 -0.63 24.55
CA ARG A 536 -21.28 -1.13 25.88
C ARG A 536 -19.76 -1.24 26.01
N GLN A 537 -19.13 -0.15 26.43
CA GLN A 537 -17.82 -0.12 27.08
C GLN A 537 -17.94 0.78 28.30
#